data_AF-A0A7C5M094-F1
#
_entry.id   AF-A0A7C5M094-F1
#
_cell.length_a   1.000
_cell.length_b   1.000
_cell.length_c   1.000
_cell.angle_alpha   90.00
_cell.angle_beta   90.00
_cell.angle_gamma   90.00
#
_symmetry.space_group_name_H-M   'P 1'
#
loop_
_entity.id
_entity.type
_entity.pdbx_description
1 polymer ?
#
loop_
_entity_poly.entity_id
_entity_poly.type
_entity_poly.pdbx_seq_one_letter_code
_entity_poly.pdbx_strand_id
1 'polypeptide(L)'
;MYVSKIPKTIISLVQPAVQATAARLFVLTTGRAGSAKYQPTVSTFYETGLVTALYEQLLMSPALASYEIRHEMPYHGPLGAPKRVDLWMRPVGGGYPHLVEAGDYSKEKIHDDISKMNSLNSTGANWFLAFFRGPVQATRPFRTLEASLNRGNGLDPDLIEIDRRLTTSFTVYRPDGNSDPFGAALIRGR
;
A
#
# COMPACT_ATOMS: atom_id res chain seq x y z
N MET A 1 -7.46 6.85 21.39
CA MET A 1 -6.36 7.24 20.48
C MET A 1 -6.93 7.85 19.20
N TYR A 2 -6.51 9.05 18.82
CA TYR A 2 -6.98 9.74 17.60
C TYR A 2 -6.11 9.35 16.41
N VAL A 3 -6.72 8.87 15.31
CA VAL A 3 -6.00 8.60 14.05
C VAL A 3 -5.97 9.88 13.23
N SER A 4 -4.77 10.31 12.85
CA SER A 4 -4.55 11.52 12.07
C SER A 4 -5.22 11.46 10.69
N LYS A 5 -5.43 12.62 10.07
CA LYS A 5 -6.15 12.74 8.79
C LYS A 5 -5.43 12.03 7.64
N ILE A 6 -4.09 12.10 7.61
CA ILE A 6 -3.25 11.54 6.54
C ILE A 6 -3.41 10.03 6.36
N PRO A 7 -3.23 9.17 7.38
CA PRO A 7 -3.40 7.72 7.22
C PRO A 7 -4.85 7.33 6.88
N LYS A 8 -5.85 8.10 7.35
CA LYS A 8 -7.25 7.94 6.91
C LYS A 8 -7.42 8.26 5.43
N THR A 9 -6.79 9.33 4.95
CA THR A 9 -6.81 9.68 3.53
C THR A 9 -6.17 8.57 2.70
N ILE A 10 -4.97 8.12 3.07
CA ILE A 10 -4.25 7.04 2.36
C ILE A 10 -5.13 5.81 2.23
N ILE A 11 -5.68 5.29 3.34
CA ILE A 11 -6.50 4.07 3.30
C ILE A 11 -7.80 4.27 2.50
N SER A 12 -8.41 5.47 2.55
CA SER A 12 -9.62 5.79 1.78
C SER A 12 -9.39 5.82 0.27
N LEU A 13 -8.16 6.13 -0.17
CA LEU A 13 -7.78 6.21 -1.57
C LEU A 13 -7.36 4.86 -2.17
N VAL A 14 -7.23 3.80 -1.36
CA VAL A 14 -6.88 2.47 -1.85
C VAL A 14 -7.95 1.91 -2.80
N GLN A 15 -9.23 2.00 -2.42
CA GLN A 15 -10.31 1.49 -3.26
C GLN A 15 -10.36 2.16 -4.65
N PRO A 16 -10.38 3.50 -4.79
CA PRO A 16 -10.36 4.13 -6.10
C PRO A 16 -9.08 3.81 -6.88
N ALA A 17 -7.92 3.69 -6.21
CA ALA A 17 -6.67 3.28 -6.87
C ALA A 17 -6.77 1.84 -7.44
N VAL A 18 -7.28 0.89 -6.66
CA VAL A 18 -7.50 -0.50 -7.12
C VAL A 18 -8.47 -0.54 -8.30
N GLN A 19 -9.57 0.21 -8.24
CA GLN A 19 -10.53 0.29 -9.34
C GLN A 19 -9.92 0.87 -10.61
N ALA A 20 -9.12 1.95 -10.50
CA ALA A 20 -8.41 2.53 -11.63
C ALA A 20 -7.43 1.54 -12.26
N THR A 21 -6.65 0.81 -11.44
CA THR A 21 -5.71 -0.21 -11.92
C THR A 21 -6.44 -1.38 -12.61
N ALA A 22 -7.55 -1.85 -12.05
CA ALA A 22 -8.37 -2.90 -12.66
C ALA A 22 -8.96 -2.45 -14.01
N ALA A 23 -9.44 -1.21 -14.11
CA ALA A 23 -9.94 -0.64 -15.36
C ALA A 23 -8.84 -0.48 -16.43
N ARG A 24 -7.63 -0.04 -16.04
CA ARG A 24 -6.48 0.03 -16.95
C ARG A 24 -6.10 -1.35 -17.46
N LEU A 25 -6.02 -2.34 -16.56
CA LEU A 25 -5.73 -3.73 -16.93
C LEU A 25 -6.75 -4.25 -17.94
N PHE A 26 -8.05 -3.97 -17.73
CA PHE A 26 -9.08 -4.30 -18.70
C PHE A 26 -8.80 -3.74 -20.08
N VAL A 27 -8.68 -2.41 -20.18
CA VAL A 27 -8.50 -1.71 -21.47
C VAL A 27 -7.27 -2.25 -22.21
N LEU A 28 -6.19 -2.52 -21.49
CA LEU A 28 -4.95 -3.03 -22.07
C LEU A 28 -5.04 -4.49 -22.52
N THR A 29 -6.00 -5.27 -22.00
CA THR A 29 -6.09 -6.72 -22.23
C THR A 29 -7.25 -7.13 -23.13
N THR A 30 -8.35 -6.37 -23.17
CA THR A 30 -9.56 -6.80 -23.87
C THR A 30 -9.62 -6.48 -25.36
N GLY A 31 -8.60 -5.79 -25.89
CA GLY A 31 -8.42 -5.58 -27.32
C GLY A 31 -7.24 -6.32 -27.96
N ARG A 32 -6.44 -7.10 -27.20
CA ARG A 32 -5.18 -7.66 -27.70
C ARG A 32 -5.25 -9.18 -27.84
N ALA A 33 -5.12 -9.69 -29.07
CA ALA A 33 -5.09 -11.13 -29.37
C ALA A 33 -4.04 -11.89 -28.53
N GLY A 34 -2.91 -11.25 -28.19
CA GLY A 34 -1.88 -11.83 -27.32
C GLY A 34 -2.30 -12.01 -25.85
N SER A 35 -3.21 -11.18 -25.34
CA SER A 35 -3.72 -11.26 -23.96
C SER A 35 -4.65 -12.45 -23.73
N ALA A 36 -5.25 -12.99 -24.79
CA ALA A 36 -6.00 -14.25 -24.72
C ALA A 36 -5.07 -15.47 -24.52
N LYS A 37 -3.82 -15.39 -25.01
CA LYS A 37 -2.81 -16.45 -24.91
C LYS A 37 -1.95 -16.33 -23.64
N TYR A 38 -1.58 -15.11 -23.28
CA TYR A 38 -0.84 -14.78 -22.06
C TYR A 38 -1.75 -13.92 -21.21
N GLN A 39 -2.59 -14.54 -20.37
CA GLN A 39 -3.41 -13.78 -19.42
C GLN A 39 -2.45 -13.10 -18.43
N PRO A 40 -2.24 -11.78 -18.50
CA PRO A 40 -1.36 -11.12 -17.55
C PRO A 40 -1.90 -11.41 -16.15
N THR A 41 -1.03 -11.93 -15.28
CA THR A 41 -1.46 -12.32 -13.95
C THR A 41 -1.83 -11.07 -13.15
N VAL A 42 -2.95 -11.16 -12.46
CA VAL A 42 -3.42 -10.18 -11.46
C VAL A 42 -2.31 -9.88 -10.43
N SER A 43 -1.39 -10.81 -10.18
CA SER A 43 -0.28 -10.59 -9.23
C SER A 43 0.64 -9.45 -9.65
N THR A 44 1.16 -9.48 -10.88
CA THR A 44 2.24 -8.62 -11.39
C THR A 44 1.76 -7.22 -11.76
N PHE A 45 0.54 -7.10 -12.28
CA PHE A 45 0.00 -5.79 -12.68
C PHE A 45 -0.47 -4.96 -11.48
N TYR A 46 -0.85 -5.63 -10.40
CA TYR A 46 -1.43 -4.95 -9.26
C TYR A 46 -0.39 -4.29 -8.38
N GLU A 47 0.79 -4.83 -8.10
CA GLU A 47 1.66 -4.19 -7.10
C GLU A 47 2.20 -2.84 -7.61
N THR A 48 2.97 -2.81 -8.69
CA THR A 48 3.48 -1.54 -9.27
C THR A 48 2.35 -0.65 -9.80
N GLY A 49 1.34 -1.23 -10.44
CA GLY A 49 0.21 -0.47 -10.99
C GLY A 49 -0.67 0.16 -9.92
N LEU A 50 -0.86 -0.51 -8.78
CA LEU A 50 -1.63 0.03 -7.66
C LEU A 50 -0.89 1.12 -6.92
N VAL A 51 0.42 0.97 -6.68
CA VAL A 51 1.21 2.03 -6.05
C VAL A 51 1.22 3.29 -6.92
N THR A 52 1.38 3.14 -8.23
CA THR A 52 1.29 4.26 -9.18
C THR A 52 -0.11 4.89 -9.16
N ALA A 53 -1.17 4.09 -9.19
CA ALA A 53 -2.54 4.62 -9.11
C ALA A 53 -2.80 5.32 -7.77
N LEU A 54 -2.29 4.79 -6.66
CA LEU A 54 -2.40 5.40 -5.35
C LEU A 54 -1.66 6.74 -5.29
N TYR A 55 -0.45 6.82 -5.86
CA TYR A 55 0.27 8.07 -6.02
C TYR A 55 -0.55 9.14 -6.75
N GLU A 56 -1.17 8.79 -7.88
CA GLU A 56 -2.04 9.70 -8.63
C GLU A 56 -3.25 10.15 -7.78
N GLN A 57 -3.90 9.22 -7.06
CA GLN A 57 -5.01 9.56 -6.16
C GLN A 57 -4.57 10.49 -5.02
N LEU A 58 -3.37 10.29 -4.47
CA LEU A 58 -2.80 11.14 -3.43
C LEU A 58 -2.56 12.56 -3.95
N LEU A 59 -2.01 12.70 -5.16
CA LEU A 59 -1.80 14.00 -5.82
C LEU A 59 -3.12 14.75 -6.07
N MET A 60 -4.18 14.03 -6.40
CA MET A 60 -5.50 14.61 -6.66
C MET A 60 -6.30 14.89 -5.38
N SER A 61 -5.81 14.48 -4.21
CA SER A 61 -6.54 14.62 -2.94
C SER A 61 -6.49 16.05 -2.40
N PRO A 62 -7.63 16.74 -2.24
CA PRO A 62 -7.65 18.06 -1.62
C PRO A 62 -7.14 18.04 -0.18
N ALA A 63 -7.27 16.90 0.51
CA ALA A 63 -6.78 16.71 1.86
C ALA A 63 -5.25 16.74 1.97
N LEU A 64 -4.54 16.55 0.86
CA LEU A 64 -3.08 16.53 0.77
C LEU A 64 -2.54 17.64 -0.13
N ALA A 65 -3.36 18.63 -0.50
CA ALA A 65 -2.95 19.73 -1.39
C ALA A 65 -1.75 20.55 -0.86
N SER A 66 -1.52 20.55 0.45
CA SER A 66 -0.38 21.22 1.09
C SER A 66 0.84 20.31 1.27
N TYR A 67 0.86 19.13 0.63
CA TYR A 67 1.95 18.16 0.70
C TYR A 67 2.68 18.09 -0.64
N GLU A 68 3.98 18.02 -0.57
CA GLU A 68 4.80 17.47 -1.63
C GLU A 68 4.69 15.95 -1.57
N ILE A 69 4.36 15.33 -2.71
CA ILE A 69 4.16 13.88 -2.83
C ILE A 69 5.06 13.38 -3.94
N ARG A 70 5.85 12.35 -3.67
CA ARG A 70 6.79 11.76 -4.62
C ARG A 70 6.61 10.25 -4.66
N HIS A 71 6.78 9.67 -5.85
CA HIS A 71 6.76 8.24 -6.11
C HIS A 71 8.19 7.75 -6.39
N GLU A 72 8.55 6.57 -5.88
CA GLU A 72 9.88 5.97 -6.03
C GLU A 72 11.03 6.91 -5.64
N MET A 73 10.86 7.64 -4.54
CA MET A 73 11.83 8.63 -4.10
C MET A 73 13.17 7.96 -3.78
N PRO A 74 14.28 8.31 -4.46
CA PRO A 74 15.58 7.74 -4.16
C PRO A 74 16.12 8.27 -2.83
N TYR A 75 16.71 7.38 -2.07
CA TYR A 75 17.48 7.64 -0.86
C TYR A 75 18.95 7.30 -1.09
N HIS A 76 19.82 8.13 -0.54
CA HIS A 76 21.26 7.88 -0.57
C HIS A 76 21.56 6.66 0.32
N GLY A 77 21.96 5.55 -0.30
CA GLY A 77 22.47 4.36 0.37
C GLY A 77 23.99 4.24 0.23
N PRO A 78 24.63 3.29 0.95
CA PRO A 78 26.02 2.95 0.68
C PRO A 78 26.21 2.50 -0.78
N LEU A 79 27.43 2.67 -1.32
CA LEU A 79 27.81 2.41 -2.73
C LEU A 79 27.01 1.28 -3.39
N GLY A 80 26.10 1.63 -4.31
CA GLY A 80 25.14 0.71 -4.93
C GLY A 80 23.96 1.44 -5.57
N ALA A 81 22.99 0.69 -6.10
CA ALA A 81 21.75 1.27 -6.61
C ALA A 81 21.01 2.04 -5.48
N PRO A 82 20.51 3.26 -5.73
CA PRO A 82 19.82 4.03 -4.70
C PRO A 82 18.61 3.25 -4.19
N LYS A 83 18.51 3.09 -2.87
CA LYS A 83 17.29 2.56 -2.24
C LYS A 83 16.13 3.50 -2.57
N ARG A 84 14.94 2.97 -2.74
CA ARG A 84 13.74 3.77 -3.04
C ARG A 84 12.67 3.49 -1.99
N VAL A 85 11.82 4.48 -1.81
CA VAL A 85 10.56 4.34 -1.09
C VAL A 85 9.44 4.54 -2.07
N ASP A 86 8.43 3.65 -2.03
CA ASP A 86 7.30 3.68 -2.93
C ASP A 86 6.62 5.04 -2.94
N LEU A 87 6.22 5.54 -1.77
CA LEU A 87 5.60 6.86 -1.62
C LEU A 87 6.26 7.67 -0.51
N TRP A 88 6.55 8.92 -0.84
CA TRP A 88 7.07 9.91 0.08
C TRP A 88 6.15 11.11 0.10
N MET A 89 5.73 11.56 1.28
CA MET A 89 4.88 12.74 1.45
C MET A 89 5.45 13.66 2.52
N ARG A 90 5.50 14.97 2.27
CA ARG A 90 5.94 15.95 3.27
C ARG A 90 5.14 17.25 3.14
N PRO A 91 4.75 17.91 4.25
CA PRO A 91 4.13 19.23 4.16
C PRO A 91 5.07 20.23 3.46
N VAL A 92 4.54 21.05 2.54
CA VAL A 92 5.31 22.06 1.79
C VAL A 92 5.92 23.11 2.73
N GLY A 93 5.21 23.47 3.81
CA GLY A 93 5.68 24.43 4.82
C GLY A 93 6.76 23.89 5.77
N GLY A 94 7.30 22.69 5.51
CA GLY A 94 8.17 21.99 6.45
C GLY A 94 7.38 21.12 7.44
N GLY A 95 8.07 20.15 8.02
CA GLY A 95 7.49 19.12 8.88
C GLY A 95 8.09 17.75 8.64
N TYR A 96 7.58 16.76 9.37
CA TYR A 96 8.05 15.39 9.31
C TYR A 96 7.54 14.68 8.04
N PRO A 97 8.40 13.93 7.33
CA PRO A 97 7.98 13.19 6.16
C PRO A 97 7.23 11.91 6.57
N HIS A 98 6.29 11.53 5.72
CA HIS A 98 5.57 10.28 5.75
C HIS A 98 6.11 9.37 4.65
N LEU A 99 6.64 8.21 5.03
CA LEU A 99 7.05 7.15 4.10
C LEU A 99 5.98 6.08 4.06
N VAL A 100 5.66 5.60 2.86
CA VAL A 100 4.80 4.44 2.68
C VAL A 100 5.48 3.47 1.75
N GLU A 101 5.61 2.23 2.19
CA GLU A 101 5.90 1.06 1.37
C GLU A 101 4.60 0.29 1.18
N ALA A 102 4.42 -0.34 0.03
CA ALA A 102 3.19 -1.03 -0.27
C ALA A 102 3.46 -2.40 -0.89
N GLY A 103 2.60 -3.36 -0.58
CA GLY A 103 2.72 -4.67 -1.16
C GLY A 103 1.82 -5.70 -0.53
N ASP A 104 1.91 -6.92 -1.06
CA ASP A 104 1.19 -8.04 -0.48
C ASP A 104 1.55 -8.27 0.98
N TYR A 105 0.55 -8.68 1.74
CA TYR A 105 0.72 -9.08 3.11
C TYR A 105 1.67 -10.28 3.24
N SER A 106 2.87 -10.01 3.74
CA SER A 106 3.84 -10.98 4.28
C SER A 106 4.47 -10.34 5.51
N LYS A 107 4.64 -11.12 6.58
CA LYS A 107 5.28 -10.63 7.81
C LYS A 107 6.73 -10.20 7.54
N GLU A 108 7.45 -10.98 6.73
CA GLU A 108 8.84 -10.73 6.37
C GLU A 108 8.96 -9.41 5.63
N LYS A 109 8.13 -9.21 4.60
CA LYS A 109 8.11 -7.95 3.84
C LYS A 109 7.78 -6.74 4.72
N ILE A 110 6.78 -6.86 5.59
CA ILE A 110 6.42 -5.78 6.53
C ILE A 110 7.62 -5.44 7.43
N HIS A 111 8.29 -6.43 8.01
CA HIS A 111 9.43 -6.21 8.90
C HIS A 111 10.61 -5.57 8.18
N ASP A 112 10.96 -6.09 7.01
CA ASP A 112 12.06 -5.58 6.19
C ASP A 112 11.82 -4.14 5.76
N ASP A 113 10.62 -3.83 5.27
CA ASP A 113 10.27 -2.51 4.76
C ASP A 113 10.08 -1.47 5.87
N ILE A 114 9.49 -1.84 7.01
CA ILE A 114 9.44 -0.96 8.19
C ILE A 114 10.85 -0.67 8.70
N SER A 115 11.70 -1.69 8.83
CA SER A 115 13.09 -1.51 9.29
C SER A 115 13.89 -0.62 8.33
N LYS A 116 13.71 -0.82 7.02
CA LYS A 116 14.26 0.04 5.97
C LYS A 116 13.80 1.49 6.17
N MET A 117 12.49 1.75 6.25
CA MET A 117 11.98 3.10 6.41
C MET A 117 12.40 3.76 7.72
N ASN A 118 12.46 3.02 8.84
CA ASN A 118 12.95 3.51 10.12
C ASN A 118 14.42 3.96 10.04
N SER A 119 15.25 3.25 9.27
CA SER A 119 16.63 3.68 9.01
C SER A 119 16.73 4.94 8.15
N LEU A 120 15.80 5.13 7.21
CA LEU A 120 15.78 6.26 6.27
C LEU A 120 15.09 7.51 6.84
N ASN A 121 14.17 7.32 7.79
CA ASN A 121 13.29 8.35 8.33
C ASN A 121 13.01 8.09 9.82
N SER A 122 14.06 8.26 10.63
CA SER A 122 14.02 8.05 12.08
C SER A 122 13.14 9.05 12.85
N THR A 123 12.79 10.19 12.24
CA THR A 123 12.01 11.25 12.89
C THR A 123 10.59 11.39 12.36
N GLY A 124 10.23 10.65 11.31
CA GLY A 124 8.95 10.80 10.63
C GLY A 124 7.99 9.63 10.80
N ALA A 125 7.02 9.56 9.88
CA ALA A 125 5.97 8.57 9.92
C ALA A 125 6.13 7.53 8.81
N ASN A 126 6.58 6.34 9.18
CA ASN A 126 6.79 5.18 8.33
C ASN A 126 5.58 4.24 8.39
N TRP A 127 5.05 3.89 7.23
CA TRP A 127 3.85 3.08 7.09
C TRP A 127 4.06 1.96 6.08
N PHE A 128 3.54 0.78 6.37
CA PHE A 128 3.41 -0.29 5.39
C PHE A 128 1.95 -0.46 5.00
N LEU A 129 1.63 -0.31 3.73
CA LEU A 129 0.31 -0.55 3.17
C LEU A 129 0.24 -2.01 2.67
N ALA A 130 -0.31 -2.88 3.52
CA ALA A 130 -0.47 -4.30 3.22
C ALA A 130 -1.73 -4.55 2.38
N PHE A 131 -1.57 -5.29 1.29
CA PHE A 131 -2.65 -5.78 0.43
C PHE A 131 -2.99 -7.23 0.75
N PHE A 132 -4.28 -7.52 0.88
CA PHE A 132 -4.82 -8.85 1.16
C PHE A 132 -5.67 -9.28 -0.02
N ARG A 133 -5.12 -10.19 -0.84
CA ARG A 133 -5.78 -10.69 -2.06
C ARG A 133 -6.41 -12.08 -1.90
N GLY A 134 -5.97 -12.85 -0.89
CA GLY A 134 -6.56 -14.16 -0.59
C GLY A 134 -7.99 -13.99 -0.03
N PRO A 135 -9.03 -14.68 -0.54
CA PRO A 135 -10.43 -14.39 -0.20
C PRO A 135 -10.75 -14.34 1.30
N VAL A 136 -10.15 -15.25 2.07
CA VAL A 136 -10.34 -15.31 3.53
C VAL A 136 -9.69 -14.12 4.25
N GLN A 137 -8.52 -13.70 3.80
CA GLN A 137 -7.76 -12.61 4.41
C GLN A 137 -8.29 -11.23 3.96
N ALA A 138 -8.64 -11.12 2.68
CA ALA A 138 -9.17 -9.93 2.04
C ALA A 138 -10.43 -9.39 2.71
N THR A 139 -11.31 -10.28 3.17
CA THR A 139 -12.57 -9.93 3.84
C THR A 139 -12.39 -9.52 5.30
N ARG A 140 -11.25 -9.86 5.94
CA ARG A 140 -11.00 -9.64 7.36
C ARG A 140 -9.54 -9.23 7.65
N PRO A 141 -9.02 -8.18 7.00
CA PRO A 141 -7.59 -7.82 7.07
C PRO A 141 -7.12 -7.54 8.50
N PHE A 142 -7.91 -6.81 9.29
CA PHE A 142 -7.57 -6.55 10.71
C PHE A 142 -7.45 -7.84 11.52
N ARG A 143 -8.39 -8.79 11.34
CA ARG A 143 -8.35 -10.07 12.05
C ARG A 143 -7.13 -10.90 11.65
N THR A 144 -6.71 -10.82 10.38
CA THR A 144 -5.48 -11.46 9.90
C THR A 144 -4.25 -10.88 10.60
N LEU A 145 -4.16 -9.56 10.74
CA LEU A 145 -3.06 -8.90 11.46
C LEU A 145 -3.06 -9.25 12.94
N GLU A 146 -4.22 -9.18 13.59
CA GLU A 146 -4.37 -9.48 15.01
C GLU A 146 -4.02 -10.95 15.32
N ALA A 147 -4.44 -11.88 14.47
CA ALA A 147 -4.03 -13.28 14.56
C ALA A 147 -2.52 -13.48 14.33
N SER A 148 -1.90 -12.63 13.52
CA SER A 148 -0.45 -12.66 13.29
C SER A 148 0.33 -12.20 14.52
N LEU A 149 -0.06 -11.10 15.16
CA LEU A 149 0.58 -10.59 16.39
C LEU A 149 0.56 -11.61 17.54
N ASN A 150 -0.46 -12.47 17.58
CA ASN A 150 -0.61 -13.48 18.63
C ASN A 150 0.19 -14.77 18.38
N ARG A 151 0.96 -14.86 17.28
CA ARG A 151 1.78 -16.04 16.95
C ARG A 151 3.24 -15.77 17.29
N GLY A 152 3.92 -16.75 17.90
CA GLY A 152 5.35 -16.63 18.24
C GLY A 152 6.28 -16.42 17.04
N ASN A 153 5.84 -16.77 15.83
CA ASN A 153 6.56 -16.50 14.57
C ASN A 153 5.82 -15.48 13.69
N GLY A 154 4.92 -14.68 14.25
CA GLY A 154 4.09 -13.73 13.50
C GLY A 154 4.71 -12.34 13.40
N LEU A 155 3.86 -11.32 13.41
CA LEU A 155 4.31 -9.92 13.42
C LEU A 155 4.87 -9.56 14.79
N ASP A 156 6.02 -8.89 14.82
CA ASP A 156 6.63 -8.35 16.02
C ASP A 156 5.90 -7.09 16.53
N PRO A 157 5.23 -7.13 17.71
CA PRO A 157 4.51 -6.00 18.27
C PRO A 157 5.41 -4.83 18.69
N ASP A 158 6.71 -5.05 18.86
CA ASP A 158 7.68 -4.01 19.24
C ASP A 158 8.15 -3.20 18.02
N LEU A 159 7.99 -3.75 16.81
CA LEU A 159 8.34 -3.06 15.56
C LEU A 159 7.16 -2.28 14.97
N ILE A 160 5.92 -2.70 15.24
CA ILE A 160 4.74 -2.16 14.56
C ILE A 160 3.61 -1.75 15.50
N GLU A 161 2.71 -0.94 14.97
CA GLU A 161 1.42 -0.61 15.54
C GLU A 161 0.33 -0.80 14.47
N ILE A 162 -0.76 -1.47 14.84
CA ILE A 162 -1.92 -1.67 13.97
C ILE A 162 -3.15 -0.95 14.54
N ASP A 163 -3.96 -0.36 13.67
CA ASP A 163 -5.24 0.25 14.04
C ASP A 163 -6.35 -0.29 13.15
N ARG A 164 -7.42 -0.82 13.75
CA ARG A 164 -8.57 -1.35 13.02
C ARG A 164 -9.20 -0.34 12.06
N ARG A 165 -9.15 0.96 12.41
CA ARG A 165 -9.70 2.06 11.60
C ARG A 165 -8.87 2.34 10.35
N LEU A 166 -7.65 1.81 10.28
CA LEU A 166 -6.76 1.86 9.14
C LEU A 166 -6.79 0.58 8.32
N THR A 167 -7.91 -0.15 8.39
CA THR A 167 -8.17 -1.33 7.57
C THR A 167 -9.43 -1.13 6.75
N THR A 168 -9.44 -1.66 5.53
CA THR A 168 -10.60 -1.62 4.63
C THR A 168 -10.72 -2.93 3.86
N SER A 169 -11.94 -3.26 3.45
CA SER A 169 -12.23 -4.41 2.60
C SER A 169 -13.35 -4.04 1.64
N PHE A 170 -13.21 -4.43 0.38
CA PHE A 170 -14.17 -4.14 -0.67
C PHE A 170 -14.05 -5.19 -1.77
N THR A 171 -15.03 -5.19 -2.67
CA THR A 171 -15.04 -6.05 -3.84
C THR A 171 -14.50 -5.28 -5.05
N VAL A 172 -13.55 -5.88 -5.76
CA VAL A 172 -13.01 -5.38 -7.02
C VAL A 172 -13.82 -5.97 -8.15
N TYR A 173 -14.55 -5.11 -8.87
CA TYR A 173 -15.26 -5.55 -10.05
C TYR A 173 -14.28 -5.92 -11.15
N ARG A 174 -14.45 -7.10 -11.72
CA ARG A 174 -13.73 -7.51 -12.92
C ARG A 174 -14.62 -7.36 -14.13
N PRO A 175 -14.06 -6.90 -15.25
CA PRO A 175 -14.80 -6.74 -16.48
C PRO A 175 -15.34 -8.03 -17.10
N ASP A 176 -14.83 -9.19 -16.71
CA ASP A 176 -15.37 -10.51 -17.07
C ASP A 176 -16.68 -10.84 -16.32
N GLY A 177 -17.19 -9.90 -15.52
CA GLY A 177 -18.39 -10.04 -14.70
C GLY A 177 -18.14 -10.71 -13.35
N ASN A 178 -16.92 -11.19 -13.10
CA ASN A 178 -16.54 -11.73 -11.80
C ASN A 178 -16.17 -10.60 -10.83
N SER A 179 -16.00 -10.96 -9.56
CA SER A 179 -15.65 -10.01 -8.54
C SER A 179 -14.69 -10.65 -7.54
N ASP A 180 -13.56 -9.99 -7.26
CA ASP A 180 -12.55 -10.49 -6.34
C ASP A 180 -12.55 -9.66 -5.04
N PRO A 181 -12.57 -10.27 -3.86
CA PRO A 181 -12.43 -9.53 -2.61
C PRO A 181 -11.01 -8.96 -2.50
N PHE A 182 -10.91 -7.73 -1.98
CA PHE A 182 -9.64 -7.07 -1.71
C PHE A 182 -9.68 -6.44 -0.32
N GLY A 183 -8.64 -6.70 0.46
CA GLY A 183 -8.43 -6.05 1.75
C GLY A 183 -7.18 -5.19 1.71
N ALA A 184 -7.16 -4.14 2.52
CA ALA A 184 -5.96 -3.37 2.78
C ALA A 184 -5.85 -3.00 4.26
N ALA A 185 -4.62 -2.85 4.74
CA ALA A 185 -4.33 -2.30 6.05
C ALA A 185 -3.10 -1.40 6.00
N LEU A 186 -3.19 -0.23 6.62
CA LEU A 186 -2.05 0.65 6.81
C LEU A 186 -1.47 0.40 8.21
N ILE A 187 -0.25 -0.13 8.24
CA ILE A 187 0.48 -0.55 9.44
C ILE A 187 1.52 0.51 9.76
N ARG A 188 1.61 0.95 11.01
CA ARG A 188 2.58 1.94 11.47
C ARG A 188 3.86 1.24 11.93
N GLY A 189 5.02 1.72 11.48
CA GLY A 189 6.30 1.38 12.13
C GLY A 189 6.52 2.19 13.41
N ARG A 190 7.10 1.58 14.44
CA ARG A 190 7.47 2.26 15.70
C ARG A 190 8.82 2.95 15.59
#